data_AF-A0A7C4GD17-F1
#
_entry.id   AF-A0A7C4GD17-F1
#
_cell.length_a   1.000
_cell.length_b   1.000
_cell.length_c   1.000
_cell.angle_alpha   90.00
_cell.angle_beta   90.00
_cell.angle_gamma   90.00
#
_symmetry.space_group_name_H-M   'P 1'
#
loop_
_entity.id
_entity.type
_entity.pdbx_description
1 polymer ?
#
loop_
_entity_poly.entity_id
_entity_poly.type
_entity_poly.pdbx_seq_one_letter_code
_entity_poly.pdbx_strand_id
1 'polypeptide(L)'
;MPQSARVLCRRVSDLRSAVEEALDFLGYEFADRRVWVKPNLLSPRPPEDSVTTDPELVRCVVEGLRRRGVGEAWVADNPGGALKGRVADFVARTGVPAAVGESFRDISATPVPVSLDSRFVSEVHFSRIITEVDVILNLPVFKTHALTLLTGAVKNLFGIIPGGQKGHLHTLAPDPVDFSELLIDIYRAVPVPVLTIVDALRGMDGQNGPSAGRVLAIGKLITGAHPVAVDSVLARMAGVAPERIPMLRIAAERGLGPVSPEEVEVLGDFERIRGFRLPSQRLHRVMSGMIRGVYSLMRRWPALRHTRCIRCRRCADNCPAQAIVMTPLPTIDRSKCIRCYCCVEICPVQALRVPGFWGGVGQNLLPRRPGRTPA
;
A
#
# COMPACT_ATOMS: atom_id res chain seq x y z
N MET A 1 34.56 1.67 -1.69
CA MET A 1 33.54 0.73 -2.20
C MET A 1 32.19 1.20 -1.69
N PRO A 2 31.11 1.21 -2.48
CA PRO A 2 29.79 1.47 -1.92
C PRO A 2 29.53 0.44 -0.82
N GLN A 3 29.11 0.92 0.36
CA GLN A 3 28.84 0.06 1.51
C GLN A 3 27.73 -0.91 1.12
N SER A 4 27.97 -2.22 1.26
CA SER A 4 26.99 -3.27 0.98
C SER A 4 25.72 -3.04 1.80
N ALA A 5 24.55 -3.17 1.19
CA ALA A 5 23.29 -3.05 1.92
C ALA A 5 23.15 -4.25 2.87
N ARG A 6 22.66 -4.01 4.09
CA ARG A 6 22.55 -5.03 5.13
C ARG A 6 21.08 -5.35 5.39
N VAL A 7 20.76 -6.64 5.49
CA VAL A 7 19.42 -7.13 5.82
C VAL A 7 19.51 -8.18 6.94
N LEU A 8 18.80 -7.93 8.04
CA LEU A 8 18.72 -8.83 9.18
C LEU A 8 17.50 -9.76 9.03
N CYS A 9 17.73 -11.07 9.06
CA CYS A 9 16.70 -12.09 9.20
C CYS A 9 16.63 -12.55 10.65
N ARG A 10 15.71 -12.01 11.44
CA ARG A 10 15.61 -12.34 12.87
C ARG A 10 14.49 -13.34 13.12
N ARG A 11 14.83 -14.54 13.63
CA ARG A 11 13.84 -15.49 14.18
C ARG A 11 13.14 -14.88 15.39
N VAL A 12 11.83 -15.08 15.53
CA VAL A 12 11.05 -14.47 16.62
C VAL A 12 10.69 -15.54 17.66
N SER A 13 11.30 -15.43 18.83
CA SER A 13 10.90 -16.16 20.05
C SER A 13 10.15 -15.26 21.03
N ASP A 14 10.54 -13.99 21.08
CA ASP A 14 9.84 -12.90 21.77
C ASP A 14 9.74 -11.71 20.80
N LEU A 15 8.51 -11.25 20.54
CA LEU A 15 8.25 -10.23 19.54
C LEU A 15 8.80 -8.86 19.95
N ARG A 16 8.71 -8.52 21.23
CA ARG A 16 9.22 -7.23 21.74
C ARG A 16 10.73 -7.14 21.52
N SER A 17 11.48 -8.15 21.95
CA SER A 17 12.94 -8.22 21.79
C SER A 17 13.34 -8.22 20.30
N ALA A 18 12.63 -8.96 19.45
CA ALA A 18 12.91 -8.96 18.01
C ALA A 18 12.68 -7.58 17.37
N VAL A 19 11.67 -6.83 17.83
CA VAL A 19 11.42 -5.46 17.37
C VAL A 19 12.49 -4.48 17.87
N GLU A 20 12.94 -4.60 19.11
CA GLU A 20 14.05 -3.77 19.62
C GLU A 20 15.31 -3.97 18.78
N GLU A 21 15.69 -5.22 18.54
CA GLU A 21 16.86 -5.55 17.71
C GLU A 21 16.68 -5.06 16.27
N ALA A 22 15.48 -5.17 15.70
CA ALA A 22 15.19 -4.63 14.38
C ALA A 22 15.34 -3.10 14.33
N LEU A 23 14.83 -2.37 15.32
CA LEU A 23 14.95 -0.92 15.37
C LEU A 23 16.41 -0.47 15.55
N ASP A 24 17.20 -1.16 16.35
CA ASP A 24 18.63 -0.89 16.52
C ASP A 24 19.42 -1.21 15.25
N PHE A 25 19.09 -2.31 14.57
CA PHE A 25 19.72 -2.72 13.32
C PHE A 25 19.55 -1.69 12.19
N LEU A 26 18.43 -0.96 12.18
CA LEU A 26 18.20 0.10 11.19
C LEU A 26 19.19 1.26 11.33
N GLY A 27 19.83 1.45 12.49
CA GLY A 27 20.86 2.47 12.70
C GLY A 27 20.37 3.90 12.45
N TYR A 28 19.06 4.14 12.65
CA TYR A 28 18.43 5.43 12.40
C TYR A 28 18.11 6.15 13.72
N GLU A 29 18.48 7.42 13.82
CA GLU A 29 18.21 8.26 14.99
C GLU A 29 16.74 8.71 15.00
N PHE A 30 15.90 7.98 15.75
CA PHE A 30 14.46 8.25 15.85
C PHE A 30 14.10 9.39 16.80
N ALA A 31 15.00 9.82 17.68
CA ALA A 31 14.73 10.87 18.67
C ALA A 31 14.22 12.16 18.00
N ASP A 32 13.15 12.73 18.55
CA ASP A 32 12.47 13.94 18.07
C ASP A 32 11.93 13.89 16.63
N ARG A 33 12.01 12.73 15.95
CA ARG A 33 11.50 12.56 14.58
C ARG A 33 10.00 12.33 14.55
N ARG A 34 9.39 12.74 13.44
CA ARG A 34 8.04 12.34 13.06
C ARG A 34 8.15 11.13 12.14
N VAL A 35 7.66 9.98 12.62
CA VAL A 35 7.76 8.70 11.92
C VAL A 35 6.39 8.28 11.43
N TRP A 36 6.28 7.99 10.13
CA TRP A 36 5.13 7.26 9.61
C TRP A 36 5.38 5.76 9.71
N VAL A 37 4.69 5.11 10.64
CA VAL A 37 4.60 3.65 10.73
C VAL A 37 3.55 3.17 9.72
N LYS A 38 4.01 2.52 8.65
CA LYS A 38 3.17 2.13 7.52
C LYS A 38 2.92 0.62 7.50
N PRO A 39 1.82 0.11 8.11
CA PRO A 39 1.40 -1.28 7.92
C PRO A 39 0.93 -1.54 6.48
N ASN A 40 0.74 -2.82 6.15
CA ASN A 40 -0.07 -3.27 5.04
C ASN A 40 -1.49 -3.55 5.59
N LEU A 41 -2.48 -2.71 5.31
CA LEU A 41 -3.87 -2.96 5.74
C LEU A 41 -4.77 -3.56 4.67
N LEU A 42 -4.48 -3.34 3.38
CA LEU A 42 -5.16 -3.88 2.18
C LEU A 42 -6.72 -3.89 2.16
N SER A 43 -7.36 -4.68 3.03
CA SER A 43 -8.79 -4.96 3.13
C SER A 43 -9.18 -5.37 4.57
N PRO A 44 -10.46 -5.28 4.99
CA PRO A 44 -10.95 -5.69 6.32
C PRO A 44 -10.82 -7.19 6.58
N ARG A 45 -9.60 -7.66 6.82
CA ARG A 45 -9.28 -9.05 7.13
C ARG A 45 -8.67 -9.15 8.52
N PRO A 46 -8.93 -10.25 9.24
CA PRO A 46 -8.26 -10.47 10.48
C PRO A 46 -6.80 -10.87 10.22
N PRO A 47 -5.88 -10.60 11.16
CA PRO A 47 -4.45 -10.76 10.92
C PRO A 47 -4.07 -12.20 10.60
N GLU A 48 -4.77 -13.22 11.12
CA GLU A 48 -4.57 -14.65 10.88
C GLU A 48 -4.55 -15.04 9.39
N ASP A 49 -5.23 -14.27 8.52
CA ASP A 49 -5.27 -14.50 7.07
C ASP A 49 -3.92 -14.18 6.38
N SER A 50 -2.95 -13.58 7.07
CA SER A 50 -1.68 -13.06 6.50
C SER A 50 -1.90 -12.11 5.31
N VAL A 51 -3.05 -11.44 5.31
CA VAL A 51 -3.38 -10.37 4.37
C VAL A 51 -2.89 -9.02 4.89
N THR A 52 -2.90 -8.82 6.20
CA THR A 52 -2.56 -7.56 6.87
C THR A 52 -1.44 -7.75 7.89
N THR A 53 -0.71 -6.68 8.18
CA THR A 53 0.34 -6.68 9.22
C THR A 53 -0.26 -7.07 10.57
N ASP A 54 0.47 -7.87 11.33
CA ASP A 54 0.08 -8.28 12.67
C ASP A 54 -0.05 -7.07 13.60
N PRO A 55 -1.21 -6.84 14.25
CA PRO A 55 -1.43 -5.67 15.08
C PRO A 55 -0.49 -5.61 16.29
N GLU A 56 -0.06 -6.76 16.80
CA GLU A 56 0.88 -6.82 17.91
C GLU A 56 2.28 -6.34 17.49
N LEU A 57 2.71 -6.69 16.28
CA LEU A 57 3.95 -6.17 15.70
C LEU A 57 3.88 -4.63 15.58
N VAL A 58 2.78 -4.09 15.07
CA VAL A 58 2.62 -2.63 14.95
C VAL A 58 2.67 -1.95 16.33
N ARG A 59 2.01 -2.53 17.34
CA ARG A 59 2.05 -2.04 18.73
C ARG A 59 3.48 -2.06 19.28
N CYS A 60 4.18 -3.18 19.15
CA CYS A 60 5.58 -3.30 19.60
C CYS A 60 6.49 -2.28 18.93
N VAL A 61 6.30 -2.02 17.62
CA VAL A 61 7.06 -1.01 16.88
C VAL A 61 6.81 0.39 17.42
N VAL A 62 5.55 0.79 17.61
CA VAL A 62 5.20 2.11 18.17
C VAL A 62 5.80 2.28 19.56
N GLU A 63 5.72 1.26 20.41
CA GLU A 63 6.33 1.30 21.75
C GLU A 63 7.87 1.36 21.70
N GLY A 64 8.49 0.64 20.78
CA GLY A 64 9.94 0.67 20.57
C GLY A 64 10.45 2.02 20.09
N LEU A 65 9.69 2.69 19.21
CA LEU A 65 9.96 4.06 18.78
C LEU A 65 9.83 5.05 19.96
N ARG A 66 8.79 4.91 20.79
CA ARG A 66 8.61 5.74 22.01
C ARG A 66 9.78 5.59 22.99
N ARG A 67 10.29 4.38 23.20
CA ARG A 67 11.50 4.14 24.01
C ARG A 67 12.74 4.83 23.47
N ARG A 68 12.80 5.09 22.16
CA ARG A 68 13.89 5.83 21.47
C ARG A 68 13.64 7.34 21.39
N GLY A 69 12.64 7.86 22.11
CA GLY A 69 12.38 9.30 22.17
C GLY A 69 11.78 9.88 20.89
N VAL A 70 11.07 9.09 20.09
CA VAL A 70 10.38 9.59 18.89
C VAL A 70 9.45 10.74 19.25
N GLY A 71 9.47 11.82 18.46
CA GLY A 71 8.57 12.96 18.68
C GLY A 71 7.12 12.57 18.39
N GLU A 72 6.89 11.93 17.24
CA GLU A 72 5.56 11.50 16.79
C GLU A 72 5.67 10.16 16.04
N ALA A 73 4.75 9.23 16.33
CA ALA A 73 4.64 7.96 15.60
C ALA A 73 3.21 7.78 15.09
N TRP A 74 3.02 8.00 13.78
CA TRP A 74 1.71 7.93 13.13
C TRP A 74 1.56 6.61 12.40
N VAL A 75 0.52 5.86 12.75
CA VAL A 75 0.18 4.59 12.11
C VAL A 75 -0.91 4.86 11.08
N ALA A 76 -0.60 4.63 9.80
CA ALA A 76 -1.55 4.92 8.73
C ALA A 76 -1.30 4.08 7.48
N ASP A 77 -2.36 3.79 6.73
CA ASP A 77 -2.27 3.21 5.39
C ASP A 77 -3.50 3.66 4.57
N ASN A 78 -3.40 3.60 3.24
CA ASN A 78 -4.58 3.73 2.39
C ASN A 78 -4.91 2.36 1.77
N PRO A 79 -5.80 1.56 2.36
CA PRO A 79 -6.25 0.31 1.75
C PRO A 79 -7.13 0.56 0.51
N GLY A 80 -7.27 -0.46 -0.34
CA GLY A 80 -8.13 -0.37 -1.52
C GLY A 80 -9.61 -0.42 -1.12
N GLY A 81 -10.42 0.51 -1.66
CA GLY A 81 -11.86 0.55 -1.41
C GLY A 81 -12.30 1.22 -0.10
N ALA A 82 -11.37 1.68 0.74
CA ALA A 82 -11.73 2.51 1.88
C ALA A 82 -12.31 3.87 1.43
N LEU A 83 -13.37 4.29 2.10
CA LEU A 83 -13.94 5.62 1.91
C LEU A 83 -13.11 6.66 2.67
N LYS A 84 -12.99 7.85 2.08
CA LYS A 84 -12.32 8.99 2.71
C LYS A 84 -12.85 9.25 4.12
N GLY A 85 -11.95 9.42 5.07
CA GLY A 85 -12.26 9.75 6.47
C GLY A 85 -12.89 8.59 7.25
N ARG A 86 -12.90 7.37 6.70
CA ARG A 86 -13.47 6.16 7.30
C ARG A 86 -12.48 5.00 7.25
N VAL A 87 -11.18 5.29 7.16
CA VAL A 87 -10.15 4.24 7.04
C VAL A 87 -10.11 3.38 8.30
N ALA A 88 -10.14 3.98 9.50
CA ALA A 88 -10.14 3.25 10.76
C ALA A 88 -11.31 2.24 10.86
N ASP A 89 -12.53 2.69 10.54
CA ASP A 89 -13.72 1.82 10.51
C ASP A 89 -13.58 0.71 9.47
N PHE A 90 -13.08 1.04 8.27
CA PHE A 90 -12.89 0.09 7.19
C PHE A 90 -11.87 -0.99 7.56
N VAL A 91 -10.84 -0.67 8.34
CA VAL A 91 -9.78 -1.62 8.73
C VAL A 91 -9.90 -2.11 10.17
N ALA A 92 -11.02 -1.85 10.85
CA ALA A 92 -11.21 -2.24 12.26
C ALA A 92 -10.96 -3.75 12.48
N ARG A 93 -11.35 -4.59 11.51
CA ARG A 93 -11.15 -6.05 11.54
C ARG A 93 -9.68 -6.49 11.54
N THR A 94 -8.75 -5.62 11.16
CA THR A 94 -7.30 -5.91 11.20
C THR A 94 -6.74 -5.89 12.62
N GLY A 95 -7.47 -5.31 13.58
CA GLY A 95 -6.98 -5.08 14.94
C GLY A 95 -5.99 -3.93 15.08
N VAL A 96 -5.39 -3.44 13.98
CA VAL A 96 -4.34 -2.41 14.02
C VAL A 96 -4.84 -1.10 14.65
N PRO A 97 -6.01 -0.52 14.28
CA PRO A 97 -6.48 0.70 14.93
C PRO A 97 -6.67 0.56 16.44
N ALA A 98 -7.18 -0.60 16.89
CA ALA A 98 -7.38 -0.86 18.31
C ALA A 98 -6.05 -1.04 19.06
N ALA A 99 -5.06 -1.70 18.43
CA ALA A 99 -3.76 -1.97 19.04
C ALA A 99 -2.90 -0.72 19.26
N VAL A 100 -3.08 0.32 18.46
CA VAL A 100 -2.24 1.54 18.51
C VAL A 100 -2.99 2.78 19.00
N GLY A 101 -4.32 2.72 19.11
CA GLY A 101 -5.16 3.79 19.63
C GLY A 101 -4.95 5.12 18.89
N GLU A 102 -4.63 6.17 19.66
CA GLU A 102 -4.44 7.54 19.16
C GLU A 102 -3.31 7.71 18.15
N SER A 103 -2.38 6.74 18.06
CA SER A 103 -1.37 6.74 17.00
C SER A 103 -1.96 6.48 15.62
N PHE A 104 -3.16 5.89 15.50
CA PHE A 104 -3.77 5.63 14.20
C PHE A 104 -4.31 6.92 13.57
N ARG A 105 -3.89 7.23 12.33
CA ARG A 105 -4.33 8.41 11.59
C ARG A 105 -4.96 8.07 10.24
N ASP A 106 -6.04 8.76 9.91
CA ASP A 106 -6.63 8.69 8.57
C ASP A 106 -5.92 9.69 7.65
N ILE A 107 -5.15 9.15 6.69
CA ILE A 107 -4.38 9.93 5.72
C ILE A 107 -5.05 10.02 4.35
N SER A 108 -6.31 9.58 4.23
CA SER A 108 -7.01 9.50 2.94
C SER A 108 -7.56 10.85 2.45
N ALA A 109 -7.59 11.86 3.34
CA ALA A 109 -8.38 13.06 3.12
C ALA A 109 -7.69 14.15 2.30
N THR A 110 -6.38 14.27 2.43
CA THR A 110 -5.61 15.41 1.92
C THR A 110 -4.49 14.89 1.03
N PRO A 111 -4.78 14.62 -0.25
CA PRO A 111 -3.73 14.36 -1.23
C PRO A 111 -2.94 15.63 -1.57
N VAL A 112 -1.69 15.45 -1.98
CA VAL A 112 -0.83 16.46 -2.62
C VAL A 112 -0.32 15.92 -3.96
N PRO A 113 -0.24 16.75 -5.02
CA PRO A 113 0.28 16.33 -6.32
C PRO A 113 1.80 16.08 -6.22
N VAL A 114 2.27 15.06 -6.93
CA VAL A 114 3.67 14.65 -7.02
C VAL A 114 3.96 14.29 -8.47
N SER A 115 4.89 15.02 -9.08
CA SER A 115 5.32 14.74 -10.45
C SER A 115 6.12 13.45 -10.51
N LEU A 116 5.87 12.64 -11.55
CA LEU A 116 6.60 11.41 -11.81
C LEU A 116 7.34 11.51 -13.15
N ASP A 117 8.58 11.04 -13.16
CA ASP A 117 9.29 10.65 -14.37
C ASP A 117 8.80 9.25 -14.78
N SER A 118 7.65 9.21 -15.44
CA SER A 118 6.96 7.97 -15.80
C SER A 118 6.30 8.07 -17.17
N ARG A 119 6.46 7.01 -17.98
CA ARG A 119 5.78 6.89 -19.27
C ARG A 119 4.28 6.58 -19.16
N PHE A 120 3.77 6.29 -17.97
CA PHE A 120 2.35 5.97 -17.75
C PHE A 120 1.54 7.18 -17.32
N VAL A 121 2.12 8.04 -16.47
CA VAL A 121 1.45 9.21 -15.90
C VAL A 121 2.48 10.24 -15.45
N SER A 122 2.28 11.52 -15.76
CA SER A 122 3.21 12.59 -15.38
C SER A 122 3.06 13.05 -13.92
N GLU A 123 1.94 12.74 -13.28
CA GLU A 123 1.62 13.16 -11.91
C GLU A 123 0.75 12.12 -11.19
N VAL A 124 1.07 11.87 -9.92
CA VAL A 124 0.23 11.13 -8.98
C VAL A 124 -0.10 12.00 -7.79
N HIS A 125 -1.12 11.62 -7.04
CA HIS A 125 -1.42 12.27 -5.77
C HIS A 125 -1.07 11.36 -4.60
N PHE A 126 -0.17 11.82 -3.74
CA PHE A 126 0.23 11.14 -2.51
C PHE A 126 -0.56 11.71 -1.32
N SER A 127 -0.79 10.91 -0.28
CA SER A 127 -1.26 11.45 1.00
C SER A 127 -0.25 12.47 1.54
N ARG A 128 -0.74 13.62 2.02
CA ARG A 128 0.10 14.72 2.55
C ARG A 128 1.07 14.30 3.65
N ILE A 129 0.82 13.19 4.33
CA ILE A 129 1.74 12.62 5.34
C ILE A 129 3.19 12.56 4.85
N ILE A 130 3.43 12.36 3.54
CA ILE A 130 4.79 12.33 2.96
C ILE A 130 5.58 13.63 3.11
N THR A 131 4.93 14.77 3.34
CA THR A 131 5.58 16.06 3.61
C THR A 131 5.59 16.43 5.10
N GLU A 132 4.96 15.61 5.94
CA GLU A 132 4.73 15.88 7.37
C GLU A 132 5.58 14.99 8.28
N VAL A 133 6.25 13.97 7.72
CA VAL A 133 7.11 13.04 8.44
C VAL A 133 8.54 13.13 7.94
N ASP A 134 9.48 12.72 8.78
CA ASP A 134 10.91 12.74 8.47
C ASP A 134 11.41 11.38 7.97
N VAL A 135 10.67 10.29 8.25
CA VAL A 135 11.00 8.92 7.84
C VAL A 135 9.75 8.04 7.78
N ILE A 136 9.77 7.05 6.88
CA ILE A 136 8.77 5.98 6.82
C ILE A 136 9.38 4.72 7.43
N LEU A 137 8.71 4.16 8.44
CA LEU A 137 8.94 2.80 8.93
C LEU A 137 7.89 1.86 8.34
N ASN A 138 8.27 1.19 7.26
CA ASN A 138 7.42 0.36 6.41
C ASN A 138 7.30 -1.06 6.95
N LEU A 139 6.07 -1.55 7.14
CA LEU A 139 5.77 -2.86 7.73
C LEU A 139 4.98 -3.75 6.75
N PRO A 140 5.56 -4.16 5.60
CA PRO A 140 4.89 -5.06 4.66
C PRO A 140 4.73 -6.47 5.25
N VAL A 141 3.77 -7.24 4.72
CA VAL A 141 3.64 -8.68 5.01
C VAL A 141 4.36 -9.49 3.94
N PHE A 142 5.09 -10.53 4.32
CA PHE A 142 5.71 -11.43 3.35
C PHE A 142 4.66 -12.31 2.65
N LYS A 143 4.28 -11.94 1.43
CA LYS A 143 3.26 -12.66 0.66
C LYS A 143 3.43 -12.56 -0.84
N THR A 144 2.84 -13.50 -1.56
CA THR A 144 2.72 -13.48 -3.01
C THR A 144 1.76 -12.41 -3.53
N HIS A 145 1.87 -12.08 -4.82
CA HIS A 145 0.94 -11.19 -5.53
C HIS A 145 0.74 -11.69 -6.96
N ALA A 146 -0.49 -11.91 -7.40
CA ALA A 146 -0.79 -12.48 -8.72
C ALA A 146 -0.19 -11.67 -9.88
N LEU A 147 -0.18 -10.34 -9.77
CA LEU A 147 0.44 -9.45 -10.77
C LEU A 147 1.97 -9.31 -10.62
N THR A 148 2.50 -8.97 -9.44
CA THR A 148 3.94 -8.64 -9.24
C THR A 148 4.80 -9.79 -8.72
N LEU A 149 4.26 -11.01 -8.69
CA LEU A 149 4.87 -12.24 -8.14
C LEU A 149 4.96 -12.25 -6.60
N LEU A 150 5.59 -11.22 -6.03
CA LEU A 150 5.68 -10.97 -4.60
C LEU A 150 5.12 -9.60 -4.25
N THR A 151 4.61 -9.51 -3.02
CA THR A 151 4.51 -8.25 -2.27
C THR A 151 5.87 -8.02 -1.58
N GLY A 152 6.09 -6.82 -1.07
CA GLY A 152 7.32 -6.49 -0.38
C GLY A 152 7.32 -5.04 0.07
N ALA A 153 8.49 -4.59 0.50
CA ALA A 153 8.80 -3.24 0.93
C ALA A 153 8.36 -2.22 -0.11
N VAL A 154 8.80 -2.34 -1.36
CA VAL A 154 8.51 -1.37 -2.43
C VAL A 154 7.02 -1.37 -2.74
N LYS A 155 6.42 -2.56 -2.93
CA LYS A 155 5.00 -2.68 -3.27
C LYS A 155 4.08 -2.10 -2.20
N ASN A 156 4.44 -2.22 -0.91
CA ASN A 156 3.63 -1.71 0.18
C ASN A 156 3.50 -0.18 0.12
N LEU A 157 4.53 0.54 -0.34
CA LEU A 157 4.52 1.99 -0.51
C LEU A 157 3.43 2.49 -1.48
N PHE A 158 2.84 1.62 -2.30
CA PHE A 158 1.65 1.95 -3.08
C PHE A 158 0.46 2.43 -2.21
N GLY A 159 0.46 2.10 -0.91
CA GLY A 159 -0.47 2.62 0.09
C GLY A 159 -0.30 4.12 0.43
N ILE A 160 0.70 4.81 -0.12
CA ILE A 160 0.80 6.28 -0.08
C ILE A 160 -0.33 6.95 -0.86
N ILE A 161 -0.80 6.29 -1.91
CA ILE A 161 -1.79 6.86 -2.82
C ILE A 161 -3.18 6.67 -2.21
N PRO A 162 -3.94 7.73 -1.88
CA PRO A 162 -5.27 7.56 -1.35
C PRO A 162 -6.25 7.05 -2.41
N GLY A 163 -7.16 6.18 -1.97
CA GLY A 163 -8.37 5.88 -2.70
C GLY A 163 -8.24 5.31 -4.14
N GLY A 164 -9.02 5.84 -5.07
CA GLY A 164 -9.45 5.25 -6.34
C GLY A 164 -8.43 5.46 -7.44
N GLN A 165 -7.50 6.38 -7.22
CA GLN A 165 -6.31 6.55 -8.05
C GLN A 165 -5.51 5.24 -8.14
N LYS A 166 -5.45 4.44 -7.07
CA LYS A 166 -4.84 3.10 -7.12
C LYS A 166 -5.45 2.23 -8.21
N GLY A 167 -6.78 2.22 -8.30
CA GLY A 167 -7.50 1.47 -9.33
C GLY A 167 -7.17 2.00 -10.72
N HIS A 168 -7.06 3.31 -10.89
CA HIS A 168 -6.67 3.94 -12.16
C HIS A 168 -5.24 3.58 -12.59
N LEU A 169 -4.27 3.58 -11.69
CA LEU A 169 -2.89 3.25 -12.00
C LEU A 169 -2.73 1.80 -12.48
N HIS A 170 -3.48 0.85 -11.90
CA HIS A 170 -3.55 -0.53 -12.42
C HIS A 170 -4.14 -0.60 -13.84
N THR A 171 -4.90 0.40 -14.30
CA THR A 171 -5.42 0.44 -15.68
C THR A 171 -4.43 0.95 -16.69
N LEU A 172 -3.58 1.89 -16.28
CA LEU A 172 -2.53 2.45 -17.13
C LEU A 172 -1.42 1.41 -17.35
N ALA A 173 -1.16 0.62 -16.32
CA ALA A 173 -0.13 -0.42 -16.31
C ALA A 173 -0.75 -1.78 -15.92
N PRO A 174 -1.45 -2.47 -16.85
CA PRO A 174 -2.24 -3.66 -16.52
C PRO A 174 -1.44 -4.97 -16.50
N ASP A 175 -0.25 -5.01 -17.10
CA ASP A 175 0.61 -6.19 -17.11
C ASP A 175 1.70 -6.13 -16.03
N PRO A 176 2.31 -7.28 -15.69
CA PRO A 176 3.30 -7.36 -14.62
C PRO A 176 4.51 -6.44 -14.77
N VAL A 177 5.01 -6.22 -15.98
CA VAL A 177 6.22 -5.44 -16.23
C VAL A 177 5.89 -3.97 -16.17
N ASP A 178 4.86 -3.53 -16.89
CA ASP A 178 4.39 -2.15 -16.86
C ASP A 178 4.05 -1.72 -15.43
N PHE A 179 3.33 -2.56 -14.67
CA PHE A 179 2.95 -2.19 -13.30
C PHE A 179 4.15 -2.15 -12.36
N SER A 180 5.12 -3.04 -12.55
CA SER A 180 6.37 -3.01 -11.79
C SER A 180 7.16 -1.74 -12.06
N GLU A 181 7.22 -1.29 -13.31
CA GLU A 181 7.87 -0.03 -13.69
C GLU A 181 7.20 1.16 -13.01
N LEU A 182 5.86 1.23 -13.06
CA LEU A 182 5.10 2.28 -12.39
C LEU A 182 5.30 2.29 -10.87
N LEU A 183 5.43 1.12 -10.24
CA LEU A 183 5.76 1.02 -8.81
C LEU A 183 7.15 1.58 -8.49
N ILE A 184 8.12 1.37 -9.38
CA ILE A 184 9.47 1.94 -9.24
C ILE A 184 9.45 3.46 -9.46
N ASP A 185 8.66 3.97 -10.41
CA ASP A 185 8.46 5.41 -10.60
C ASP A 185 7.91 6.06 -9.32
N ILE A 186 6.89 5.44 -8.72
CA ILE A 186 6.29 5.87 -7.45
C ILE A 186 7.29 5.81 -6.29
N TYR A 187 8.07 4.72 -6.20
CA TYR A 187 9.09 4.55 -5.16
C TYR A 187 10.17 5.63 -5.24
N ARG A 188 10.67 5.93 -6.44
CA ARG A 188 11.67 6.97 -6.67
C ARG A 188 11.18 8.36 -6.25
N ALA A 189 9.87 8.60 -6.31
CA ALA A 189 9.26 9.88 -5.94
C ALA A 189 8.99 10.03 -4.44
N VAL A 190 9.28 9.03 -3.61
CA VAL A 190 9.14 9.13 -2.15
C VAL A 190 10.25 10.06 -1.61
N PRO A 191 9.91 11.19 -0.96
CA PRO A 191 10.88 12.24 -0.65
C PRO A 191 11.64 12.04 0.67
N VAL A 192 11.35 10.96 1.39
CA VAL A 192 11.90 10.68 2.73
C VAL A 192 12.49 9.27 2.78
N PRO A 193 13.45 9.01 3.69
CA PRO A 193 14.00 7.68 3.88
C PRO A 193 12.92 6.64 4.19
N VAL A 194 13.11 5.42 3.68
CA VAL A 194 12.21 4.29 3.92
C VAL A 194 12.97 3.16 4.58
N LEU A 195 12.71 2.98 5.87
CA LEU A 195 13.19 1.85 6.67
C LEU A 195 12.14 0.74 6.62
N THR A 196 12.53 -0.52 6.63
CA THR A 196 11.58 -1.63 6.50
C THR A 196 11.80 -2.69 7.58
N ILE A 197 10.71 -3.11 8.22
CA ILE A 197 10.62 -4.34 9.01
C ILE A 197 9.48 -5.18 8.42
N VAL A 198 9.81 -6.23 7.69
CA VAL A 198 8.82 -7.13 7.09
C VAL A 198 8.23 -8.01 8.17
N ASP A 199 6.90 -8.01 8.25
CA ASP A 199 6.13 -9.01 8.98
C ASP A 199 6.20 -10.34 8.22
N ALA A 200 7.07 -11.22 8.70
CA ALA A 200 7.13 -12.62 8.32
C ALA A 200 6.91 -13.51 9.56
N LEU A 201 6.09 -13.08 10.52
CA LEU A 201 5.63 -13.98 11.59
C LEU A 201 4.80 -15.10 10.94
N ARG A 202 3.87 -14.68 10.08
CA ARG A 202 3.12 -15.54 9.17
C ARG A 202 3.19 -14.93 7.77
N GLY A 203 3.42 -15.75 6.76
CA GLY A 203 3.42 -15.32 5.35
C GLY A 203 2.26 -15.95 4.57
N MET A 204 2.11 -15.54 3.31
CA MET A 204 1.09 -16.13 2.43
C MET A 204 1.62 -16.43 1.02
N ASP A 205 1.45 -17.66 0.57
CA ASP A 205 1.80 -18.08 -0.78
C ASP A 205 0.61 -18.59 -1.60
N GLY A 206 0.80 -18.75 -2.91
CA GLY A 206 -0.21 -19.28 -3.82
C GLY A 206 -0.65 -18.31 -4.92
N GLN A 207 -1.56 -18.81 -5.76
CA GLN A 207 -1.97 -18.14 -7.01
C GLN A 207 -2.77 -16.85 -6.78
N ASN A 208 -3.51 -16.77 -5.68
CA ASN A 208 -4.52 -15.72 -5.44
C ASN A 208 -4.03 -14.61 -4.48
N GLY A 209 -2.72 -14.56 -4.19
CA GLY A 209 -2.15 -13.45 -3.46
C GLY A 209 -2.44 -12.13 -4.18
N PRO A 210 -2.61 -10.99 -3.49
CA PRO A 210 -2.20 -10.75 -2.10
C PRO A 210 -3.34 -10.84 -1.07
N SER A 211 -4.52 -11.33 -1.45
CA SER A 211 -5.71 -11.38 -0.58
C SER A 211 -6.24 -12.78 -0.27
N ALA A 212 -5.70 -13.82 -0.90
CA ALA A 212 -6.03 -15.22 -0.61
C ALA A 212 -4.86 -16.16 -0.96
N GLY A 213 -4.62 -17.17 -0.14
CA GLY A 213 -3.52 -18.10 -0.34
C GLY A 213 -3.38 -19.07 0.83
N ARG A 214 -2.32 -19.86 0.81
CA ARG A 214 -1.94 -20.71 1.94
C ARG A 214 -1.11 -19.87 2.91
N VAL A 215 -1.55 -19.83 4.17
CA VAL A 215 -0.81 -19.20 5.26
C VAL A 215 0.35 -20.10 5.68
N LEU A 216 1.52 -19.52 5.90
CA LEU A 216 2.75 -20.18 6.30
C LEU A 216 3.20 -19.62 7.65
N ALA A 217 3.51 -20.47 8.61
CA ALA A 217 4.21 -20.06 9.82
C ALA A 217 5.71 -19.91 9.48
N ILE A 218 6.22 -18.68 9.46
CA ILE A 218 7.62 -18.38 9.11
C ILE A 218 8.40 -17.98 10.37
N GLY A 219 7.78 -17.18 11.25
CA GLY A 219 8.35 -16.83 12.56
C GLY A 219 9.58 -15.93 12.49
N LYS A 220 9.64 -14.98 11.54
CA LYS A 220 10.79 -14.08 11.35
C LYS A 220 10.36 -12.62 11.19
N LEU A 221 11.25 -11.68 11.54
CA LEU A 221 11.24 -10.30 11.05
C LEU A 221 12.39 -10.12 10.08
N ILE A 222 12.14 -9.50 8.93
CA ILE A 222 13.18 -9.20 7.93
C ILE A 222 13.38 -7.69 7.89
N THR A 223 14.54 -7.21 8.30
CA THR A 223 14.76 -5.78 8.56
C THR A 223 15.88 -5.23 7.71
N GLY A 224 15.68 -4.04 7.15
CA GLY A 224 16.73 -3.34 6.41
C GLY A 224 16.36 -1.89 6.08
N ALA A 225 17.39 -1.07 5.88
CA ALA A 225 17.25 0.35 5.53
C ALA A 225 17.06 0.59 4.02
N HIS A 226 17.15 -0.45 3.20
CA HIS A 226 17.03 -0.36 1.75
C HIS A 226 15.89 -1.27 1.23
N PRO A 227 14.72 -0.72 0.82
CA PRO A 227 13.56 -1.50 0.39
C PRO A 227 13.84 -2.54 -0.69
N VAL A 228 14.62 -2.18 -1.73
CA VAL A 228 14.99 -3.10 -2.82
C VAL A 228 15.85 -4.27 -2.34
N ALA A 229 16.81 -4.03 -1.43
CA ALA A 229 17.64 -5.08 -0.83
C ALA A 229 16.81 -6.01 0.06
N VAL A 230 15.86 -5.46 0.83
CA VAL A 230 14.90 -6.26 1.61
C VAL A 230 14.08 -7.16 0.67
N ASP A 231 13.54 -6.61 -0.41
CA ASP A 231 12.74 -7.37 -1.38
C ASP A 231 13.58 -8.43 -2.14
N SER A 232 14.88 -8.20 -2.36
CA SER A 232 15.77 -9.22 -2.93
C SER A 232 15.99 -10.39 -1.97
N VAL A 233 16.10 -10.14 -0.67
CA VAL A 233 16.14 -11.19 0.36
C VAL A 233 14.82 -11.95 0.41
N LEU A 234 13.67 -11.28 0.34
CA LEU A 234 12.36 -11.94 0.27
C LEU A 234 12.24 -12.84 -0.97
N ALA A 235 12.73 -12.39 -2.13
CA ALA A 235 12.76 -13.18 -3.35
C ALA A 235 13.57 -14.47 -3.18
N ARG A 236 14.78 -14.36 -2.61
CA ARG A 236 15.65 -15.51 -2.31
C ARG A 236 15.00 -16.46 -1.30
N MET A 237 14.35 -15.94 -0.26
CA MET A 237 13.59 -16.75 0.71
C MET A 237 12.43 -17.50 0.03
N ALA A 238 11.71 -16.85 -0.90
CA ALA A 238 10.65 -17.46 -1.70
C ALA A 238 11.18 -18.45 -2.77
N GLY A 239 12.51 -18.55 -2.93
CA GLY A 239 13.14 -19.48 -3.86
C GLY A 239 13.09 -19.03 -5.32
N VAL A 240 13.02 -17.73 -5.58
CA VAL A 240 13.12 -17.12 -6.91
C VAL A 240 14.31 -16.18 -6.96
N ALA A 241 15.05 -16.21 -8.07
CA ALA A 241 16.13 -15.26 -8.31
C ALA A 241 15.54 -13.83 -8.35
N PRO A 242 16.10 -12.86 -7.60
CA PRO A 242 15.59 -11.49 -7.54
C PRO A 242 15.32 -10.86 -8.92
N GLU A 243 16.21 -11.09 -9.88
CA GLU A 243 16.16 -10.54 -11.26
C GLU A 243 14.97 -11.08 -12.08
N ARG A 244 14.36 -12.18 -11.65
CA ARG A 244 13.14 -12.71 -12.29
C ARG A 244 11.88 -11.95 -11.85
N ILE A 245 11.96 -11.13 -10.82
CA ILE A 245 10.88 -10.25 -10.40
C ILE A 245 11.05 -8.92 -11.15
N PRO A 246 10.12 -8.54 -12.05
CA PRO A 246 10.30 -7.34 -12.86
C PRO A 246 10.57 -6.07 -12.05
N MET A 247 9.92 -5.92 -10.90
CA MET A 247 10.13 -4.78 -9.99
C MET A 247 11.58 -4.66 -9.51
N LEU A 248 12.21 -5.77 -9.11
CA LEU A 248 13.61 -5.77 -8.65
C LEU A 248 14.57 -5.57 -9.81
N ARG A 249 14.35 -6.25 -10.94
CA ARG A 249 15.15 -6.06 -12.15
C ARG A 249 15.17 -4.59 -12.60
N ILE A 250 14.00 -3.96 -12.69
CA ILE A 250 13.88 -2.55 -13.10
C ILE A 250 14.54 -1.62 -12.07
N ALA A 251 14.44 -1.92 -10.77
CA ALA A 251 15.13 -1.15 -9.73
C ALA A 251 16.65 -1.21 -9.90
N ALA A 252 17.22 -2.40 -10.15
CA ALA A 252 18.65 -2.58 -10.40
C ALA A 252 19.10 -1.85 -11.67
N GLU A 253 18.37 -2.00 -12.78
CA GLU A 253 18.65 -1.33 -14.06
C GLU A 253 18.69 0.21 -13.92
N ARG A 254 17.95 0.76 -12.96
CA ARG A 254 17.86 2.20 -12.67
C ARG A 254 18.75 2.66 -11.51
N GLY A 255 19.58 1.77 -10.95
CA GLY A 255 20.48 2.09 -9.83
C GLY A 255 19.74 2.45 -8.53
N LEU A 256 18.49 1.99 -8.37
CA LEU A 256 17.65 2.28 -7.21
C LEU A 256 17.79 1.27 -6.08
N GLY A 257 18.75 0.36 -6.18
CA GLY A 257 19.15 -0.49 -5.06
C GLY A 257 20.00 -1.67 -5.47
N PRO A 258 20.75 -2.24 -4.52
CA PRO A 258 21.41 -3.50 -4.74
C PRO A 258 20.37 -4.62 -4.76
N VAL A 259 20.50 -5.49 -5.74
CA VAL A 259 19.60 -6.65 -5.95
C VAL A 259 20.40 -7.94 -5.89
N SER A 260 21.65 -7.91 -6.36
CA SER A 260 22.50 -9.09 -6.41
C SER A 260 22.84 -9.60 -5.00
N PRO A 261 22.96 -10.92 -4.80
CA PRO A 261 23.37 -11.49 -3.52
C PRO A 261 24.72 -10.98 -3.01
N GLU A 262 25.63 -10.59 -3.91
CA GLU A 262 26.97 -10.11 -3.60
C GLU A 262 26.98 -8.69 -3.03
N GLU A 263 25.98 -7.88 -3.40
CA GLU A 263 25.82 -6.50 -2.93
C GLU A 263 24.96 -6.38 -1.64
N VAL A 264 24.28 -7.47 -1.26
CA VAL A 264 23.37 -7.53 -0.11
C VAL A 264 23.90 -8.51 0.94
N GLU A 265 24.48 -7.98 2.01
CA GLU A 265 24.89 -8.74 3.19
C GLU A 265 23.64 -9.17 3.98
N VAL A 266 23.46 -10.49 4.12
CA VAL A 266 22.36 -11.06 4.90
C VAL A 266 22.87 -11.55 6.24
N LEU A 267 22.28 -11.05 7.31
CA LEU A 267 22.65 -11.35 8.69
C LEU A 267 21.54 -12.17 9.37
N GLY A 268 21.91 -12.99 10.34
CA GLY A 268 20.97 -13.79 11.12
C GLY A 268 20.47 -15.05 10.41
N ASP A 269 19.24 -15.45 10.72
CA ASP A 269 18.61 -16.74 10.36
C ASP A 269 17.95 -16.69 8.98
N PHE A 270 18.75 -16.45 7.94
CA PHE A 270 18.28 -16.57 6.56
C PHE A 270 17.97 -18.02 6.21
N GLU A 271 16.78 -18.27 5.66
CA GLU A 271 16.40 -19.59 5.17
C GLU A 271 15.48 -19.48 3.96
N ARG A 272 15.74 -20.33 2.96
CA ARG A 272 14.80 -20.52 1.84
C ARG A 272 13.60 -21.36 2.30
N ILE A 273 12.40 -20.84 2.09
CA ILE A 273 11.16 -21.51 2.44
C ILE A 273 10.89 -22.63 1.45
N ARG A 274 11.06 -23.88 1.89
CA ARG A 274 10.82 -25.06 1.04
C ARG A 274 9.34 -25.16 0.67
N GLY A 275 9.07 -25.39 -0.61
CA GLY A 275 7.72 -25.56 -1.11
C GLY A 275 6.89 -24.27 -1.19
N PHE A 276 7.54 -23.09 -1.15
CA PHE A 276 6.88 -21.81 -1.40
C PHE A 276 6.25 -21.76 -2.81
N ARG A 277 4.97 -21.41 -2.90
CA ARG A 277 4.16 -21.47 -4.13
C ARG A 277 4.03 -20.08 -4.76
N LEU A 278 4.79 -19.84 -5.83
CA LEU A 278 4.68 -18.59 -6.59
C LEU A 278 3.50 -18.62 -7.57
N PRO A 279 2.80 -17.48 -7.77
CA PRO A 279 1.72 -17.41 -8.73
C PRO A 279 2.24 -17.49 -10.18
N SER A 280 1.47 -18.14 -11.05
CA SER A 280 1.67 -18.07 -12.49
C SER A 280 1.16 -16.74 -13.03
N GLN A 281 2.04 -15.98 -13.68
CA GLN A 281 1.70 -14.75 -14.40
C GLN A 281 1.35 -14.99 -15.88
N ARG A 282 1.22 -16.25 -16.34
CA ARG A 282 1.00 -16.56 -17.77
C ARG A 282 -0.27 -15.91 -18.31
N LEU A 283 -1.38 -16.00 -17.57
CA LEU A 283 -2.66 -15.42 -17.98
C LEU A 283 -2.58 -13.89 -18.11
N HIS A 284 -1.98 -13.21 -17.12
CA HIS A 284 -1.80 -11.75 -17.16
C HIS A 284 -0.95 -11.30 -18.34
N ARG A 285 0.08 -12.06 -18.71
CA ARG A 285 0.93 -11.76 -19.88
C ARG A 285 0.20 -11.95 -21.21
N VAL A 286 -0.67 -12.96 -21.32
CA VAL A 286 -1.44 -13.23 -22.54
C VAL A 286 -2.61 -12.27 -22.68
N MET A 287 -3.29 -11.95 -21.57
CA MET A 287 -4.49 -11.11 -21.59
C MET A 287 -4.22 -9.61 -21.52
N SER A 288 -2.97 -9.17 -21.34
CA SER A 288 -2.62 -7.74 -21.15
C SER A 288 -3.21 -6.80 -22.20
N GLY A 289 -3.13 -7.19 -23.49
CA GLY A 289 -3.69 -6.43 -24.61
C GLY A 289 -5.23 -6.35 -24.61
N MET A 290 -5.91 -7.44 -24.24
CA MET A 290 -7.38 -7.46 -24.11
C MET A 290 -7.85 -6.70 -22.86
N ILE A 291 -7.13 -6.81 -21.75
CA ILE A 291 -7.48 -6.17 -20.47
C ILE A 291 -7.45 -4.65 -20.63
N ARG A 292 -6.48 -4.07 -21.34
CA ARG A 292 -6.41 -2.61 -21.55
C ARG A 292 -7.67 -2.07 -22.25
N GLY A 293 -8.21 -2.79 -23.24
CA GLY A 293 -9.44 -2.43 -23.96
C GLY A 293 -10.73 -2.71 -23.18
N VAL A 294 -10.84 -3.88 -22.53
CA VAL A 294 -12.03 -4.30 -21.77
C VAL A 294 -12.19 -3.48 -20.48
N TYR A 295 -11.10 -3.18 -19.77
CA TYR A 295 -11.14 -2.41 -18.53
C TYR A 295 -11.51 -0.95 -18.79
N SER A 296 -11.10 -0.38 -19.93
CA SER A 296 -11.59 0.92 -20.41
C SER A 296 -13.10 0.92 -20.62
N LEU A 297 -13.68 -0.17 -21.14
CA LEU A 297 -15.12 -0.28 -21.39
C LEU A 297 -15.94 -0.49 -20.10
N MET A 298 -15.38 -1.18 -19.11
CA MET A 298 -16.07 -1.50 -17.85
C MET A 298 -16.10 -0.33 -16.83
N ARG A 299 -15.22 0.68 -16.97
CA ARG A 299 -15.14 1.82 -16.03
C ARG A 299 -16.32 2.76 -16.19
N ARG A 300 -17.16 2.79 -15.17
CA ARG A 300 -18.33 3.66 -15.10
C ARG A 300 -17.94 5.09 -14.77
N TRP A 301 -18.72 6.03 -15.31
CA TRP A 301 -18.58 7.45 -15.03
C TRP A 301 -18.96 7.75 -13.59
N PRO A 302 -18.20 8.61 -12.87
CA PRO A 302 -18.70 9.18 -11.64
C PRO A 302 -19.98 9.96 -11.94
N ALA A 303 -20.99 9.80 -11.09
CA ALA A 303 -22.29 10.42 -11.22
C ALA A 303 -22.59 11.27 -9.98
N LEU A 304 -23.13 12.47 -10.20
CA LEU A 304 -23.55 13.37 -9.14
C LEU A 304 -24.96 13.04 -8.66
N ARG A 305 -25.13 12.92 -7.35
CA ARG A 305 -26.42 13.04 -6.67
C ARG A 305 -26.65 14.50 -6.31
N HIS A 306 -27.42 15.19 -7.14
CA HIS A 306 -27.68 16.62 -7.05
C HIS A 306 -28.17 17.03 -5.65
N THR A 307 -29.08 16.24 -5.06
CA THR A 307 -29.69 16.50 -3.74
C THR A 307 -28.72 16.47 -2.56
N ARG A 308 -27.52 15.91 -2.72
CA ARG A 308 -26.50 15.84 -1.66
C ARG A 308 -25.41 16.87 -1.79
N CYS A 309 -25.26 17.52 -2.95
CA CYS A 309 -24.11 18.37 -3.19
C CYS A 309 -24.23 19.70 -2.44
N ILE A 310 -23.26 19.99 -1.58
CA ILE A 310 -23.17 21.27 -0.85
C ILE A 310 -22.37 22.35 -1.57
N ARG A 311 -22.05 22.14 -2.86
CA ARG A 311 -21.32 23.13 -3.71
C ARG A 311 -19.95 23.58 -3.19
N CYS A 312 -19.28 22.78 -2.34
CA CYS A 312 -17.97 23.10 -1.75
C CYS A 312 -16.77 23.11 -2.72
N ARG A 313 -16.97 22.85 -4.01
CA ARG A 313 -15.97 22.86 -5.10
C ARG A 313 -14.78 21.88 -5.02
N ARG A 314 -14.50 21.25 -3.88
CA ARG A 314 -13.38 20.30 -3.67
C ARG A 314 -13.15 19.30 -4.82
N CYS A 315 -14.23 18.75 -5.39
CA CYS A 315 -14.15 17.83 -6.52
C CYS A 315 -13.56 18.45 -7.80
N ALA A 316 -13.81 19.74 -8.05
CA ALA A 316 -13.25 20.47 -9.17
C ALA A 316 -11.79 20.85 -8.89
N ASP A 317 -11.53 21.41 -7.70
CA ASP A 317 -10.21 21.89 -7.31
C ASP A 317 -9.16 20.76 -7.20
N ASN A 318 -9.61 19.51 -7.04
CA ASN A 318 -8.76 18.32 -6.92
C ASN A 318 -8.98 17.32 -8.06
N CYS A 319 -9.46 17.80 -9.21
CA CYS A 319 -9.57 16.96 -10.40
C CYS A 319 -8.23 16.98 -11.16
N PRO A 320 -7.44 15.88 -11.17
CA PRO A 320 -6.14 15.87 -11.85
C PRO A 320 -6.27 16.10 -13.36
N ALA A 321 -7.37 15.65 -13.94
CA ALA A 321 -7.65 15.84 -15.38
C ALA A 321 -8.34 17.18 -15.69
N GLN A 322 -8.53 18.04 -14.68
CA GLN A 322 -9.28 19.30 -14.79
C GLN A 322 -10.63 19.11 -15.51
N ALA A 323 -11.26 17.96 -15.29
CA ALA A 323 -12.42 17.50 -16.01
C ALA A 323 -13.74 17.90 -15.35
N ILE A 324 -13.72 18.75 -14.33
CA ILE A 324 -14.93 19.12 -13.57
C ILE A 324 -15.12 20.62 -13.61
N VAL A 325 -16.25 21.04 -14.16
CA VAL A 325 -16.69 22.44 -14.24
C VAL A 325 -17.84 22.66 -13.25
N MET A 326 -17.84 23.80 -12.57
CA MET A 326 -18.85 24.12 -11.55
C MET A 326 -19.94 25.05 -12.12
N THR A 327 -21.14 24.52 -12.44
CA THR A 327 -22.28 25.33 -12.94
C THR A 327 -23.66 24.70 -12.66
N PRO A 328 -24.45 25.20 -11.69
CA PRO A 328 -24.03 25.59 -10.34
C PRO A 328 -23.53 24.37 -9.52
N LEU A 329 -23.70 23.17 -10.06
CA LEU A 329 -23.26 21.89 -9.53
C LEU A 329 -22.08 21.35 -10.35
N PRO A 330 -21.25 20.43 -9.81
CA PRO A 330 -20.12 19.87 -10.54
C PRO A 330 -20.61 19.03 -11.72
N THR A 331 -20.17 19.40 -12.92
CA THR A 331 -20.40 18.65 -14.16
C THR A 331 -19.08 18.05 -14.61
N ILE A 332 -19.07 16.74 -14.90
CA ILE A 332 -17.88 16.03 -15.35
C ILE A 332 -17.84 16.03 -16.88
N ASP A 333 -16.83 16.67 -17.43
CA ASP A 333 -16.43 16.55 -18.83
C ASP A 333 -15.90 15.13 -19.07
N ARG A 334 -16.69 14.34 -19.79
CA ARG A 334 -16.36 12.94 -20.09
C ARG A 334 -15.21 12.80 -21.08
N SER A 335 -14.94 13.82 -21.91
CA SER A 335 -13.79 13.76 -22.83
C SER A 335 -12.46 13.87 -22.08
N LYS A 336 -12.45 14.62 -20.96
CA LYS A 336 -11.25 14.84 -20.14
C LYS A 336 -11.14 13.86 -18.98
N CYS A 337 -12.25 13.38 -18.43
CA CYS A 337 -12.22 12.61 -17.20
C CYS A 337 -11.56 11.22 -17.38
N ILE A 338 -10.39 11.08 -16.75
CA ILE A 338 -9.60 9.83 -16.72
C ILE A 338 -10.20 8.76 -15.77
N ARG A 339 -11.38 9.01 -15.19
CA ARG A 339 -12.13 8.11 -14.30
C ARG A 339 -11.36 7.68 -13.04
N CYS A 340 -10.47 8.53 -12.52
CA CYS A 340 -9.66 8.27 -11.31
C CYS A 340 -10.48 8.19 -10.01
N TYR A 341 -11.69 8.73 -10.01
CA TYR A 341 -12.61 8.79 -8.87
C TYR A 341 -12.13 9.65 -7.68
N CYS A 342 -11.05 10.44 -7.80
CA CYS A 342 -10.64 11.41 -6.78
C CYS A 342 -11.80 12.34 -6.36
N CYS A 343 -12.66 12.71 -7.31
CA CYS A 343 -13.84 13.54 -7.08
C CYS A 343 -14.91 12.86 -6.21
N VAL A 344 -15.04 11.53 -6.28
CA VAL A 344 -15.93 10.73 -5.43
C VAL A 344 -15.41 10.74 -4.00
N GLU A 345 -14.11 10.61 -3.86
CA GLU A 345 -13.45 10.45 -2.57
C GLU A 345 -13.37 11.75 -1.81
N ILE A 346 -12.98 12.83 -2.47
CA ILE A 346 -12.82 14.12 -1.81
C ILE A 346 -14.16 14.75 -1.39
N CYS A 347 -15.28 14.24 -1.89
CA CYS A 347 -16.61 14.77 -1.63
C CYS A 347 -17.05 14.53 -0.17
N PRO A 348 -17.12 15.57 0.68
CA PRO A 348 -17.39 15.39 2.12
C PRO A 348 -18.81 14.87 2.42
N VAL A 349 -19.72 15.03 1.46
CA VAL A 349 -21.13 14.66 1.56
C VAL A 349 -21.50 13.49 0.63
N GLN A 350 -20.50 12.86 0.00
CA GLN A 350 -20.65 11.72 -0.91
C GLN A 350 -21.72 11.95 -2.00
N ALA A 351 -21.75 13.17 -2.54
CA ALA A 351 -22.62 13.54 -3.64
C ALA A 351 -22.15 12.90 -4.96
N LEU A 352 -20.85 12.79 -5.20
CA LEU A 352 -20.31 12.04 -6.34
C LEU A 352 -20.14 10.56 -5.98
N ARG A 353 -20.53 9.64 -6.89
CA ARG A 353 -20.45 8.19 -6.69
C ARG A 353 -20.12 7.47 -8.00
N VAL A 354 -19.64 6.23 -7.92
CA VAL A 354 -19.52 5.33 -9.07
C VAL A 354 -20.75 4.41 -9.10
N PRO A 355 -21.66 4.53 -10.10
CA PRO A 355 -22.85 3.68 -10.17
C PRO A 355 -22.48 2.19 -10.18
N GLY A 356 -23.04 1.41 -9.24
CA GLY A 356 -22.88 -0.05 -9.15
C GLY A 356 -21.46 -0.61 -8.95
N PHE A 357 -20.53 0.17 -8.37
CA PHE A 357 -19.29 -0.38 -7.79
C PHE A 357 -19.54 -1.07 -6.42
N TRP A 358 -20.74 -0.91 -5.86
CA TRP A 358 -21.23 -1.70 -4.72
C TRP A 358 -21.75 -3.07 -5.22
N GLY A 359 -20.85 -3.87 -5.79
CA GLY A 359 -21.13 -5.20 -6.30
C GLY A 359 -20.02 -6.16 -5.86
N GLY A 360 -20.10 -6.61 -4.60
CA GLY A 360 -19.18 -7.59 -4.03
C GLY A 360 -18.71 -7.18 -2.63
N VAL A 361 -19.23 -7.87 -1.62
CA VAL A 361 -18.84 -7.85 -0.20
C VAL A 361 -19.32 -6.61 0.61
N GLY A 362 -20.43 -6.80 1.36
CA GLY A 362 -20.61 -6.09 2.64
C GLY A 362 -21.81 -5.15 2.84
N GLN A 363 -22.94 -5.29 2.14
CA GLN A 363 -24.17 -4.51 2.48
C GLN A 363 -25.26 -5.27 3.25
N ASN A 364 -25.01 -6.50 3.69
CA ASN A 364 -25.95 -7.23 4.55
C ASN A 364 -25.67 -7.09 6.07
N LEU A 365 -24.81 -6.16 6.51
CA LEU A 365 -24.41 -6.06 7.93
C LEU A 365 -24.45 -4.64 8.51
N LEU A 366 -25.27 -3.74 7.97
CA LEU A 366 -25.68 -2.54 8.72
C LEU A 366 -27.08 -2.79 9.28
N PRO A 367 -27.29 -2.82 10.61
CA PRO A 367 -28.62 -2.95 11.17
C PRO A 367 -29.49 -1.79 10.66
N ARG A 368 -30.62 -2.15 10.04
CA ARG A 368 -31.66 -1.18 9.68
C ARG A 368 -32.07 -0.47 10.97
N ARG A 369 -31.89 0.85 11.03
CA ARG A 369 -32.49 1.67 12.09
C ARG A 369 -34.02 1.42 12.06
N PRO A 370 -34.64 1.01 13.18
CA PRO A 370 -36.10 0.85 13.24
C PRO A 370 -36.79 2.19 13.02
N GLY A 371 -38.01 2.11 12.52
CA GLY A 371 -38.77 3.19 11.91
C GLY A 371 -38.93 4.46 12.75
N ARG A 372 -38.94 5.59 12.04
CA ARG A 372 -39.88 6.66 12.35
C ARG A 372 -40.95 6.61 11.27
N THR A 373 -42.13 6.13 11.63
CA THR A 373 -43.38 6.37 10.90
C THR A 373 -43.68 7.88 10.93
N PRO A 374 -44.22 8.45 9.85
CA PRO A 374 -44.62 9.84 9.83
C PRO A 374 -45.96 10.00 10.59
N ALA A 375 -45.96 10.91 11.55
CA ALA A 375 -47.13 11.63 12.03
C ALA A 375 -46.74 13.11 12.10
#